data_AF-A0A382H9R4-F1
#
_entry.id   AF-A0A382H9R4-F1
#
_cell.length_a   1.000
_cell.length_b   1.000
_cell.length_c   1.000
_cell.angle_alpha   90.00
_cell.angle_beta   90.00
_cell.angle_gamma   90.00
#
_symmetry.space_group_name_H-M   'P 1'
#
loop_
_entity.id
_entity.type
_entity.pdbx_description
1 polymer ?
#
loop_
_entity_poly.entity_id
_entity_poly.type
_entity_poly.pdbx_seq_one_letter_code
_entity_poly.pdbx_strand_id
1 'polypeptide(L)'
;MTNELRFDRKLLEEAIEFAGPEGEGAHRLVYHFLCMLRQAGWNWRNEYLVILYDHESEPDYDEEYATYLDRMASGLPASWPPHSVDDITEEE
;
A
#
# COMPACT_ATOMS: atom_id res chain seq x y z
N MET A 1 -11.23 -15.67 3.88
CA MET A 1 -11.76 -14.31 4.17
C MET A 1 -11.90 -13.60 2.86
N THR A 2 -12.97 -12.84 2.65
CA THR A 2 -13.08 -11.98 1.46
C THR A 2 -12.12 -10.82 1.66
N ASN A 3 -11.22 -10.57 0.70
CA ASN A 3 -10.32 -9.41 0.70
C ASN A 3 -11.10 -8.15 0.35
N GLU A 4 -12.09 -7.79 1.17
CA GLU A 4 -13.01 -6.68 0.92
C GLU A 4 -12.89 -5.61 2.00
N LEU A 5 -12.59 -4.39 1.58
CA LEU A 5 -12.63 -3.20 2.42
C LEU A 5 -13.96 -2.47 2.20
N ARG A 6 -14.82 -2.42 3.23
CA ARG A 6 -16.10 -1.69 3.20
C ARG A 6 -16.06 -0.51 4.16
N PHE A 7 -16.48 0.67 3.70
CA PHE A 7 -16.62 1.87 4.52
C PHE A 7 -17.75 2.75 3.98
N ASP A 8 -18.27 3.63 4.83
CA ASP A 8 -19.28 4.61 4.43
C ASP A 8 -18.64 5.73 3.60
N ARG A 9 -19.29 6.07 2.47
CA ARG A 9 -18.77 7.08 1.54
C ARG A 9 -18.69 8.47 2.19
N LYS A 10 -19.66 8.87 3.02
CA LYS A 10 -19.67 10.20 3.64
C LYS A 10 -18.56 10.32 4.68
N LEU A 11 -18.38 9.28 5.51
CA LEU A 11 -17.27 9.24 6.47
C LEU A 11 -15.91 9.35 5.78
N LEU A 12 -15.75 8.76 4.59
CA LEU A 12 -14.52 8.92 3.80
C LEU A 12 -14.33 10.36 3.32
N GLU A 13 -15.35 11.03 2.81
CA GLU A 13 -15.22 12.44 2.38
C GLU A 13 -14.92 13.36 3.57
N GLU A 14 -15.55 13.13 4.73
CA GLU A 14 -15.26 13.87 5.98
C GLU A 14 -13.80 13.66 6.42
N ALA A 15 -13.29 12.43 6.33
CA ALA A 15 -11.89 12.14 6.63
C ALA A 15 -10.91 12.81 5.64
N ILE A 16 -11.28 12.87 4.35
CA ILE A 16 -10.49 13.56 3.33
C ILE A 16 -10.45 15.07 3.61
N GLU A 17 -11.57 15.68 3.98
CA GLU A 17 -11.65 17.09 4.35
C GLU A 17 -10.79 17.38 5.58
N PHE A 18 -10.90 16.56 6.63
CA PHE A 18 -10.12 16.70 7.85
C PHE A 18 -8.60 16.56 7.61
N ALA A 19 -8.18 15.61 6.77
CA ALA A 19 -6.77 15.37 6.47
C ALA A 19 -6.20 16.31 5.39
N GLY A 20 -7.07 17.06 4.70
CA GLY A 20 -6.73 17.90 3.56
C GLY A 20 -5.84 19.09 3.90
N PRO A 21 -5.37 19.84 2.88
CA PRO A 21 -4.41 20.94 3.06
C PRO A 21 -4.86 22.05 4.03
N GLU A 22 -6.17 22.24 4.14
CA GLU A 22 -6.81 23.25 5.01
C GLU A 22 -7.52 22.61 6.21
N GLY A 23 -7.44 21.29 6.37
CA GLY A 23 -8.13 20.54 7.40
C GLY A 23 -7.41 20.58 8.75
N GLU A 24 -8.17 20.38 9.83
CA GLU A 24 -7.65 20.41 11.21
C GLU A 24 -6.56 19.36 11.48
N GLY A 25 -6.59 18.23 10.76
CA GLY A 25 -5.62 17.15 10.86
C GLY A 25 -4.71 17.02 9.65
N ALA A 26 -4.39 18.14 8.99
CA ALA A 26 -3.63 18.19 7.74
C ALA A 26 -2.41 17.24 7.76
N HIS A 27 -2.49 16.18 6.96
CA HIS A 27 -1.41 15.22 6.81
C HIS A 27 -1.38 14.72 5.37
N ARG A 28 -0.41 15.21 4.60
CA ARG A 28 -0.32 15.00 3.14
C ARG A 28 -0.39 13.53 2.72
N LEU A 29 0.34 12.64 3.40
CA LEU A 29 0.30 11.20 3.09
C LEU A 29 -1.10 10.61 3.30
N VAL A 30 -1.68 10.83 4.48
CA VAL A 30 -3.03 10.35 4.83
C VAL A 30 -4.07 10.88 3.85
N TYR A 31 -4.03 12.17 3.53
CA TYR A 31 -4.91 12.78 2.54
C TYR A 31 -4.85 12.07 1.19
N HIS A 32 -3.65 11.86 0.64
CA HIS A 32 -3.50 11.21 -0.66
C HIS A 32 -3.92 9.74 -0.61
N PHE A 33 -3.65 9.04 0.49
CA PHE A 33 -4.10 7.66 0.69
C PHE A 33 -5.63 7.56 0.72
N LEU A 34 -6.30 8.45 1.47
CA LEU A 34 -7.77 8.53 1.51
C LEU A 34 -8.36 8.87 0.13
N CYS A 35 -7.71 9.76 -0.63
CA CYS A 35 -8.09 10.04 -2.01
C CYS A 35 -8.00 8.81 -2.92
N MET A 36 -6.96 7.97 -2.75
CA MET A 36 -6.83 6.70 -3.49
C MET A 36 -7.94 5.72 -3.11
N LEU A 37 -8.27 5.60 -1.83
CA LEU A 37 -9.39 4.77 -1.38
C LEU A 37 -10.72 5.24 -1.97
N ARG A 38 -10.93 6.56 -2.07
CA ARG A 38 -12.13 7.11 -2.72
C ARG A 38 -12.19 6.71 -4.19
N GLN A 39 -11.08 6.85 -4.90
CA GLN A 39 -10.99 6.42 -6.29
C GLN A 39 -11.27 4.92 -6.43
N ALA A 40 -10.79 4.10 -5.50
CA ALA A 40 -11.08 2.68 -5.48
C ALA A 40 -12.57 2.38 -5.26
N GLY A 41 -13.21 3.07 -4.32
CA GLY A 41 -14.65 2.97 -4.09
C GLY A 41 -15.50 3.39 -5.29
N TRP A 42 -15.09 4.41 -6.05
CA TRP A 42 -15.79 4.80 -7.28
C TRP A 42 -15.68 3.74 -8.38
N ASN A 43 -14.55 3.05 -8.46
CA ASN A 43 -14.29 2.00 -9.43
C ASN A 43 -14.51 0.60 -8.82
N TRP A 44 -15.57 0.43 -8.03
CA TRP A 44 -15.82 -0.82 -7.28
C TRP A 44 -15.90 -2.11 -8.12
N ARG A 45 -16.08 -2.00 -9.45
CA ARG A 45 -16.07 -3.14 -10.37
C ARG A 45 -14.66 -3.54 -10.84
N ASN A 46 -13.67 -2.69 -10.60
CA ASN A 46 -12.28 -2.94 -10.98
C ASN A 46 -11.54 -3.52 -9.77
N GLU A 47 -10.65 -4.46 -10.05
CA GLU A 47 -9.75 -5.00 -9.04
C GLU A 47 -8.61 -4.01 -8.78
N TYR A 48 -8.27 -3.84 -7.51
CA TYR A 48 -7.13 -3.05 -7.07
C TYR A 48 -6.09 -3.99 -6.49
N LEU A 49 -4.91 -4.03 -7.11
CA LEU A 49 -3.76 -4.79 -6.64
C LEU A 49 -2.81 -3.86 -5.89
N VAL A 50 -2.38 -4.27 -4.69
CA VAL A 50 -1.30 -3.61 -3.95
C VAL A 50 -0.07 -4.51 -4.06
N ILE A 51 0.91 -4.07 -4.84
CA ILE A 51 2.18 -4.78 -5.00
C ILE A 51 3.18 -4.18 -4.02
N LEU A 52 3.70 -5.01 -3.13
CA LEU A 52 4.87 -4.67 -2.31
C LEU A 52 6.09 -5.15 -3.10
N TYR A 53 7.01 -4.23 -3.39
CA TYR A 53 8.29 -4.53 -4.04
C TYR A 53 9.42 -4.24 -3.03
N ASP A 54 10.52 -4.97 -3.16
CA ASP A 54 11.73 -4.74 -2.37
C ASP A 54 12.90 -4.40 -3.30
N HIS A 55 12.95 -3.13 -3.73
CA HIS A 55 13.98 -2.51 -4.58
C HIS A 55 14.31 -3.26 -5.88
N GLU A 56 14.95 -4.43 -5.78
CA GLU A 56 15.35 -5.32 -6.87
C GLU A 56 14.34 -6.44 -7.13
N SER A 57 13.47 -6.75 -6.17
CA SER A 57 12.54 -7.89 -6.22
C SER A 57 11.08 -7.46 -6.26
N GLU A 58 10.33 -8.04 -7.20
CA GLU A 58 8.89 -7.89 -7.35
C GLU A 58 8.24 -9.28 -7.38
N PRO A 59 7.09 -9.49 -6.71
CA PRO A 59 6.50 -10.81 -6.55
C PRO A 59 6.04 -11.44 -7.88
N ASP A 60 5.78 -10.62 -8.90
CA ASP A 60 5.41 -11.09 -10.24
C ASP A 60 6.61 -11.70 -10.99
N TYR A 61 7.84 -11.40 -10.56
CA TYR A 61 9.08 -11.77 -11.26
C TYR A 61 10.08 -12.54 -10.39
N ASP A 62 9.94 -12.51 -9.07
CA ASP A 62 10.80 -13.19 -8.09
C ASP A 62 9.97 -14.15 -7.23
N GLU A 63 10.10 -15.45 -7.52
CA GLU A 63 9.36 -16.51 -6.82
C GLU A 63 9.78 -16.66 -5.35
N GLU A 64 11.04 -16.36 -5.02
CA GLU A 64 11.52 -16.40 -3.64
C GLU A 64 10.86 -15.26 -2.84
N TYR A 65 10.77 -14.07 -3.45
CA TYR A 65 10.09 -12.92 -2.83
C TYR A 65 8.58 -13.13 -2.70
N ALA A 66 7.93 -13.68 -3.72
CA ALA A 66 6.53 -14.06 -3.66
C ALA A 66 6.28 -15.04 -2.51
N THR A 67 7.13 -16.06 -2.38
CA THR A 67 7.06 -17.04 -1.28
C THR A 67 7.26 -16.37 0.08
N TYR A 68 8.16 -15.39 0.19
CA TYR A 68 8.33 -14.62 1.41
C TYR A 68 7.04 -13.86 1.79
N LEU A 69 6.42 -13.15 0.84
CA LEU A 69 5.16 -12.43 1.06
C LEU A 69 4.01 -13.37 1.45
N ASP A 70 3.91 -14.55 0.81
CA ASP A 70 2.91 -15.57 1.14
C ASP A 70 3.04 -16.08 2.57
N ARG A 71 4.28 -16.30 3.03
CA ARG A 71 4.54 -16.72 4.42
C ARG A 71 4.17 -15.62 5.41
N MET A 72 4.48 -14.36 5.09
CA MET A 72 4.08 -13.20 5.89
C MET A 72 2.55 -13.09 5.98
N ALA A 73 1.84 -13.20 4.85
CA ALA A 73 0.38 -13.16 4.80
C ALA A 73 -0.28 -14.32 5.57
N SER A 74 0.39 -15.48 5.61
CA SER A 74 -0.05 -16.66 6.34
C SER A 74 0.33 -16.67 7.84
N GLY A 75 1.05 -15.65 8.32
CA GLY A 75 1.56 -15.60 9.70
C GLY A 75 2.60 -16.68 10.01
N LEU A 76 3.26 -17.23 8.99
CA LEU A 76 4.32 -18.22 9.13
C LEU A 76 5.69 -17.53 9.28
N PRO A 77 6.70 -18.19 9.89
CA PRO A 77 8.04 -17.63 9.96
C PRO A 77 8.59 -17.38 8.54
N ALA A 78 8.90 -16.13 8.21
CA ALA A 78 9.40 -15.73 6.90
C ALA A 78 10.83 -15.18 7.05
N SER A 79 11.70 -15.49 6.10
CA SER A 79 13.07 -14.99 6.04
C SER A 79 13.28 -14.40 4.66
N TRP A 80 13.62 -13.11 4.61
CA TRP A 80 14.04 -12.43 3.40
C TRP A 80 15.45 -11.88 3.65
N PRO A 81 16.45 -12.25 2.83
CA PRO A 81 17.80 -11.75 3.03
C PRO A 81 17.79 -10.23 2.88
N PRO A 82 18.55 -9.48 3.68
CA PRO A 82 18.75 -8.07 3.41
C PRO A 82 19.50 -7.94 2.08
N HIS A 83 18.88 -7.30 1.10
CA HIS A 83 19.63 -6.78 -0.05
C HIS A 83 20.63 -5.76 0.50
N SER A 84 21.89 -5.83 0.05
CA SER A 84 22.94 -4.90 0.46
C SER A 84 22.45 -3.48 0.16
N VAL A 85 22.39 -2.64 1.19
CA VAL A 85 22.10 -1.22 1.10
C VAL A 85 23.32 -0.49 0.53
N ASP A 86 23.77 -0.88 -0.67
CA ASP A 86 24.94 -0.30 -1.33
C ASP A 86 24.56 0.65 -2.48
N ASP A 87 23.27 0.93 -2.71
CA ASP A 87 22.79 1.86 -3.77
C ASP A 87 21.95 3.06 -3.23
N ILE A 88 22.28 3.56 -2.02
CA ILE A 88 21.87 4.94 -1.62
C ILE A 88 23.09 5.89 -1.64
N THR A 89 24.14 5.55 -2.38
CA THR A 89 25.27 6.46 -2.63
C THR A 89 25.57 6.57 -4.11
N GLU A 90 25.45 7.81 -4.61
CA GLU A 90 25.89 8.36 -5.90
C GLU A 90 24.90 8.08 -7.06
N GLU A 91 24.39 9.07 -7.82
CA GLU A 91 25.07 10.20 -8.45
C GLU A 91 24.16 11.45 -8.66
N GLU A 92 24.80 12.62 -8.51
CA GLU A 92 24.51 14.03 -8.91
C GLU A 92 23.34 14.84 -8.31
#